data_AF-A0A343C4B7-F1
#
_entry.id   AF-A0A343C4B7-F1
#
_cell.length_a   1.000
_cell.length_b   1.000
_cell.length_c   1.000
_cell.angle_alpha   90.00
_cell.angle_beta   90.00
_cell.angle_gamma   90.00
#
_symmetry.space_group_name_H-M   'P 1'
#
loop_
_entity.id
_entity.type
_entity.pdbx_description
1 polymer ?
#
loop_
_entity_poly.entity_id
_entity_poly.type
_entity_poly.pdbx_seq_one_letter_code
_entity_poly.pdbx_strand_id
1 'polypeptide(L)'
;FFSDPHLTVSYSFRLVYYSLIGDFNFLSLNNLSDHGKVMLKSMAGLIFLVIMGGSMLSWLIFPTPYFICLPLVMKLLALIVTFIGLWLGCEFSYFTLNYNLKSMNWLKLSWFFSSMWYMPILSTFGVNYFSLNLGKFLYLNIDQGWSEYFGSQKIYFNIMKMSMFNQFFFMNNMKIFFMLLVFFIIILFFITL
;
A
#
# COMPACT_ATOMS: atom_id res chain seq x y z
N PHE A 1 -20.30 -3.97 -20.13
CA PHE A 1 -21.31 -3.90 -19.07
C PHE A 1 -21.96 -5.27 -18.82
N PHE A 2 -22.57 -5.92 -19.81
CA PHE A 2 -23.12 -7.27 -19.60
C PHE A 2 -22.04 -8.38 -19.50
N SER A 3 -20.79 -8.07 -19.83
CA SER A 3 -19.62 -8.95 -19.67
C SER A 3 -19.38 -9.37 -18.22
N ASP A 4 -19.57 -8.44 -17.30
CA ASP A 4 -19.13 -8.60 -15.92
C ASP A 4 -20.00 -9.61 -15.15
N PRO A 5 -21.36 -9.54 -15.20
CA PRO A 5 -22.20 -10.57 -14.58
C PRO A 5 -22.05 -11.96 -15.21
N HIS A 6 -21.68 -12.06 -16.49
CA HIS A 6 -21.36 -13.35 -17.12
C HIS A 6 -20.11 -13.99 -16.51
N LEU A 7 -19.05 -13.19 -16.36
CA LEU A 7 -17.75 -13.63 -15.82
C LEU A 7 -17.84 -13.97 -14.33
N THR A 8 -18.60 -13.22 -13.52
CA THR A 8 -18.78 -13.51 -12.09
C THR A 8 -19.46 -14.86 -11.87
N VAL A 9 -20.46 -15.20 -12.70
CA VAL A 9 -21.12 -16.51 -12.67
C VAL A 9 -20.16 -17.62 -13.07
N SER A 10 -19.36 -17.44 -14.13
CA SER A 10 -18.36 -18.45 -14.51
C SER A 10 -17.31 -18.69 -13.42
N TYR A 11 -16.92 -17.63 -12.69
CA TYR A 11 -15.94 -17.74 -11.61
C TYR A 11 -16.50 -18.46 -10.38
N SER A 12 -17.74 -18.16 -9.98
CA SER A 12 -18.38 -18.85 -8.86
C SER A 12 -18.57 -20.34 -9.15
N PHE A 13 -18.97 -20.70 -10.37
CA PHE A 13 -19.08 -22.10 -10.78
C PHE A 13 -17.74 -22.83 -10.83
N ARG A 14 -16.69 -22.18 -11.35
CA ARG A 14 -15.33 -22.73 -11.31
C ARG A 14 -14.88 -23.04 -9.88
N LEU A 15 -15.16 -22.13 -8.93
CA LEU A 15 -14.82 -22.34 -7.52
C LEU A 15 -15.55 -23.56 -6.95
N VAL A 16 -16.87 -23.63 -7.14
CA VAL A 16 -17.70 -24.76 -6.68
C VAL A 16 -17.21 -26.07 -7.29
N TYR A 17 -16.85 -26.08 -8.57
CA TYR A 17 -16.35 -27.28 -9.23
C TYR A 17 -15.05 -27.79 -8.60
N TYR A 18 -14.06 -26.93 -8.39
CA TYR A 18 -12.77 -27.35 -7.82
C TYR A 18 -12.83 -27.67 -6.31
N SER A 19 -13.77 -27.09 -5.55
CA SER A 19 -13.84 -27.32 -4.11
C SER A 19 -14.78 -28.46 -3.69
N LEU A 20 -15.90 -28.66 -4.41
CA LEU A 20 -16.98 -29.55 -3.95
C LEU A 20 -17.29 -30.69 -4.93
N ILE A 21 -17.26 -30.44 -6.24
CA ILE A 21 -17.75 -31.42 -7.24
C ILE A 21 -16.62 -32.30 -7.78
N GLY A 22 -15.43 -31.72 -7.95
CA GLY A 22 -14.26 -32.40 -8.50
C GLY A 22 -13.65 -33.43 -7.55
N ASP A 23 -12.64 -34.14 -8.08
CA ASP A 23 -11.93 -35.15 -7.32
C ASP A 23 -11.17 -34.55 -6.12
N PHE A 24 -11.05 -35.36 -5.07
CA PHE A 24 -10.41 -34.97 -3.83
C PHE A 24 -8.89 -34.84 -3.99
N ASN A 25 -8.41 -33.61 -4.16
CA ASN A 25 -7.00 -33.29 -4.42
C ASN A 25 -6.17 -32.97 -3.17
N PHE A 26 -6.66 -33.28 -1.98
CA PHE A 26 -5.91 -33.03 -0.74
C PHE A 26 -4.88 -34.14 -0.48
N LEU A 27 -3.94 -33.88 0.45
CA LEU A 27 -2.91 -34.84 0.87
C LEU A 27 -3.54 -36.12 1.46
N SER A 28 -2.85 -37.24 1.47
CA SER A 28 -3.42 -38.50 2.00
C SER A 28 -3.77 -38.46 3.50
N LEU A 29 -3.09 -37.60 4.27
CA LEU A 29 -3.32 -37.38 5.70
C LEU A 29 -4.13 -36.11 5.92
N ASN A 30 -5.46 -36.18 5.78
CA ASN A 30 -6.34 -35.05 6.08
C ASN A 30 -7.16 -35.29 7.34
N ASN A 31 -7.35 -34.23 8.12
CA ASN A 31 -8.25 -34.22 9.27
C ASN A 31 -9.39 -33.22 9.01
N LEU A 32 -10.39 -33.65 8.22
CA LEU A 32 -11.59 -32.86 7.95
C LEU A 32 -12.59 -33.08 9.09
N SER A 33 -12.85 -32.04 9.89
CA SER A 33 -13.86 -32.09 10.96
C SER A 33 -14.60 -30.76 11.11
N ASP A 34 -15.92 -30.79 10.98
CA ASP A 34 -16.80 -29.60 11.03
C ASP A 34 -17.62 -29.52 12.34
N HIS A 35 -17.16 -30.11 13.43
CA HIS A 35 -17.91 -30.18 14.70
C HIS A 35 -17.98 -28.87 15.50
N GLY A 36 -17.33 -27.80 15.02
CA GLY A 36 -17.28 -26.49 15.69
C GLY A 36 -18.65 -25.78 15.69
N LYS A 37 -19.46 -26.01 16.73
CA LYS A 37 -20.80 -25.40 16.88
C LYS A 37 -20.81 -23.88 16.78
N VAL A 38 -19.73 -23.20 17.21
CA VAL A 38 -19.61 -21.73 17.11
C VAL A 38 -19.54 -21.27 15.65
N MET A 39 -18.74 -21.96 14.82
CA MET A 39 -18.62 -21.67 13.39
C MET A 39 -19.91 -21.99 12.63
N LEU A 40 -20.54 -23.13 12.93
CA LEU A 40 -21.82 -23.48 12.29
C LEU A 40 -22.93 -22.47 12.62
N LYS A 41 -23.00 -21.99 13.86
CA LYS A 41 -23.99 -20.98 14.28
C LYS A 41 -23.76 -19.65 13.56
N SER A 42 -22.51 -19.20 13.38
CA SER A 42 -22.22 -17.95 12.68
C SER A 42 -22.51 -18.04 11.18
N MET A 43 -22.14 -19.13 10.52
CA MET A 43 -22.46 -19.37 9.11
C MET A 43 -23.97 -19.41 8.86
N ALA A 44 -24.75 -20.11 9.71
CA ALA A 44 -26.20 -20.15 9.61
C ALA A 44 -26.86 -18.77 9.77
N GLY A 45 -26.36 -17.96 10.71
CA GLY A 45 -26.83 -16.58 10.90
C GLY A 45 -26.58 -15.69 9.68
N LEU A 46 -25.41 -15.83 9.04
CA LEU A 46 -25.08 -15.09 7.82
C LEU A 46 -26.01 -15.48 6.64
N ILE A 47 -26.27 -16.77 6.44
CA ILE A 47 -27.18 -17.23 5.38
C ILE A 47 -28.58 -16.63 5.56
N PHE A 48 -29.10 -16.62 6.79
CA PHE A 48 -30.40 -16.01 7.09
C PHE A 48 -30.43 -14.51 6.75
N LEU A 49 -29.38 -13.78 7.11
CA LEU A 49 -29.28 -12.34 6.84
C LEU A 49 -29.17 -12.04 5.34
N VAL A 50 -28.46 -12.86 4.56
CA VAL A 50 -28.35 -12.65 3.10
C VAL A 50 -29.71 -12.80 2.41
N ILE A 51 -30.52 -13.78 2.82
CA ILE A 51 -31.84 -14.04 2.21
C ILE A 51 -32.83 -12.91 2.53
N MET A 52 -32.92 -12.50 3.80
CA MET A 52 -33.88 -11.48 4.24
C MET A 52 -33.41 -10.04 4.00
N GLY A 53 -32.10 -9.79 4.14
CA GLY A 53 -31.53 -8.45 4.12
C GLY A 53 -31.65 -7.77 2.77
N GLY A 54 -31.53 -8.51 1.66
CA GLY A 54 -31.63 -7.94 0.32
C GLY A 54 -32.99 -7.32 0.02
N SER A 55 -34.08 -8.02 0.38
CA SER A 55 -35.44 -7.51 0.18
C SER A 55 -35.75 -6.35 1.14
N MET A 56 -35.38 -6.47 2.42
CA MET A 56 -35.56 -5.41 3.41
C MET A 56 -34.84 -4.12 3.02
N LEU A 57 -33.58 -4.21 2.59
CA LEU A 57 -32.79 -3.05 2.16
C LEU A 57 -33.36 -2.41 0.90
N SER A 58 -33.86 -3.21 -0.05
CA SER A 58 -34.46 -2.66 -1.28
C SER A 58 -35.67 -1.77 -0.98
N TRP A 59 -36.50 -2.14 -0.01
CA TRP A 59 -37.67 -1.34 0.41
C TRP A 59 -37.29 -0.10 1.22
N LEU A 60 -36.22 -0.16 2.00
CA LEU A 60 -35.76 0.98 2.81
C LEU A 60 -35.02 2.04 1.97
N ILE A 61 -34.17 1.61 1.03
CA ILE A 61 -33.29 2.52 0.27
C ILE A 61 -34.00 3.15 -0.92
N PHE A 62 -34.93 2.44 -1.56
CA PHE A 62 -35.66 2.93 -2.73
C PHE A 62 -37.12 3.26 -2.39
N PRO A 63 -37.40 4.45 -1.80
CA PRO A 63 -38.76 4.83 -1.41
C PRO A 63 -39.68 5.09 -2.61
N THR A 64 -39.12 5.38 -3.79
CA THR A 64 -39.88 5.64 -5.01
C THR A 64 -39.56 4.59 -6.09
N PRO A 65 -40.50 3.70 -6.45
CA PRO A 65 -40.27 2.76 -7.54
C PRO A 65 -40.25 3.51 -8.88
N TYR A 66 -39.11 3.47 -9.58
CA TYR A 66 -38.99 3.97 -10.95
C TYR A 66 -39.57 2.94 -11.93
N PHE A 67 -40.60 3.33 -12.68
CA PHE A 67 -41.14 2.49 -13.76
C PHE A 67 -40.28 2.63 -15.01
N ILE A 68 -39.61 1.53 -15.40
CA ILE A 68 -38.73 1.51 -16.57
C ILE A 68 -39.39 0.68 -17.68
N CYS A 69 -39.81 1.33 -18.77
CA CYS A 69 -40.32 0.67 -19.98
C CYS A 69 -39.15 0.14 -20.83
N LEU A 70 -38.85 -1.15 -20.69
CA LEU A 70 -37.84 -1.84 -21.50
C LEU A 70 -38.51 -2.86 -22.43
N PRO A 71 -38.01 -3.06 -23.66
CA PRO A 71 -38.43 -4.19 -24.49
C PRO A 71 -38.10 -5.52 -23.80
N LEU A 72 -38.90 -6.56 -24.07
CA LEU A 72 -38.83 -7.87 -23.39
C LEU A 72 -37.40 -8.42 -23.32
N VAL A 73 -36.65 -8.30 -24.43
CA VAL A 73 -35.27 -8.77 -24.54
C VAL A 73 -34.36 -8.13 -23.49
N MET A 74 -34.44 -6.81 -23.31
CA MET A 74 -33.60 -6.10 -22.33
C MET A 74 -34.02 -6.40 -20.89
N LYS A 75 -35.31 -6.64 -20.64
CA LYS A 75 -35.81 -7.01 -19.31
C LYS A 75 -35.31 -8.38 -18.85
N LEU A 76 -35.18 -9.34 -19.78
CA LEU A 76 -34.72 -10.70 -19.49
C LEU A 76 -33.21 -10.90 -19.68
N LEU A 77 -32.49 -9.89 -20.17
CA LEU A 77 -31.09 -10.02 -20.53
C LEU A 77 -30.21 -10.48 -19.37
N ALA A 78 -30.43 -9.96 -18.16
CA ALA A 78 -29.65 -10.37 -16.98
C ALA A 78 -29.75 -11.88 -16.73
N LEU A 79 -30.95 -12.46 -16.86
CA LEU A 79 -31.18 -13.88 -16.69
C LEU A 79 -30.53 -14.70 -17.82
N ILE A 80 -30.60 -14.22 -19.06
CA ILE A 80 -29.98 -14.89 -20.21
C ILE A 80 -28.45 -14.92 -20.04
N VAL A 81 -27.87 -13.79 -19.62
CA VAL A 81 -26.43 -13.63 -19.39
C VAL A 81 -25.94 -14.55 -18.26
N THR A 82 -26.71 -14.73 -17.19
CA THR A 82 -26.35 -15.68 -16.12
C THR A 82 -26.39 -17.12 -16.63
N PHE A 83 -27.42 -17.55 -17.37
CA PHE A 83 -27.48 -18.91 -17.94
C PHE A 83 -26.30 -19.22 -18.89
N ILE A 84 -25.92 -18.26 -19.74
CA ILE A 84 -24.75 -18.41 -20.61
C ILE A 84 -23.47 -18.49 -19.77
N GLY A 85 -23.39 -17.73 -18.67
CA GLY A 85 -22.30 -17.79 -17.69
C GLY A 85 -22.15 -19.15 -17.03
N LEU A 86 -23.26 -19.77 -16.65
CA LEU A 86 -23.31 -21.12 -16.11
C LEU A 86 -22.78 -22.13 -17.11
N TRP A 87 -23.31 -22.10 -18.33
CA TRP A 87 -22.89 -23.02 -19.39
C TRP A 87 -21.39 -22.94 -19.64
N LEU A 88 -20.87 -21.73 -19.88
CA LEU A 88 -19.44 -21.53 -20.13
C LEU A 88 -18.58 -21.89 -18.92
N GLY A 89 -19.03 -21.60 -17.70
CA GLY A 89 -18.35 -21.98 -16.47
C GLY A 89 -18.15 -23.50 -16.35
N CYS A 90 -19.20 -24.27 -16.65
CA CYS A 90 -19.15 -25.74 -16.65
C CYS A 90 -18.19 -26.28 -17.73
N GLU A 91 -18.29 -25.79 -18.96
CA GLU A 91 -17.41 -26.23 -20.06
C GLU A 91 -15.93 -25.93 -19.76
N PHE A 92 -15.63 -24.80 -19.12
CA PHE A 92 -14.26 -24.46 -18.72
C PHE A 92 -13.76 -25.25 -17.51
N SER A 93 -14.63 -25.82 -16.68
CA SER A 93 -14.20 -26.58 -15.50
C SER A 93 -14.03 -28.08 -15.80
N TYR A 94 -14.80 -28.62 -16.74
CA TYR A 94 -14.71 -30.02 -17.20
C TYR A 94 -13.50 -30.27 -18.10
N PHE A 95 -12.30 -30.29 -17.51
CA PHE A 95 -11.12 -30.82 -18.19
C PHE A 95 -10.98 -32.32 -17.92
N THR A 96 -11.09 -33.14 -18.96
CA THR A 96 -10.65 -34.54 -18.90
C THR A 96 -9.13 -34.63 -19.11
N LEU A 97 -8.54 -35.73 -18.64
CA LEU A 97 -7.09 -35.96 -18.59
C LEU A 97 -6.37 -35.89 -19.95
N ASN A 98 -7.10 -35.95 -21.08
CA ASN A 98 -6.49 -36.06 -22.42
C ASN A 98 -6.56 -34.76 -23.25
N TYR A 99 -6.85 -33.61 -22.64
CA TYR A 99 -6.86 -32.32 -23.33
C TYR A 99 -5.53 -31.58 -23.22
N ASN A 100 -5.00 -31.11 -24.35
CA ASN A 100 -3.90 -30.14 -24.35
C ASN A 100 -4.37 -28.83 -23.70
N LEU A 101 -3.69 -28.42 -22.62
CA LEU A 101 -3.99 -27.20 -21.88
C LEU A 101 -3.78 -25.96 -22.77
N LYS A 102 -4.87 -25.35 -23.23
CA LYS A 102 -4.80 -24.11 -24.03
C LYS A 102 -4.11 -22.97 -23.29
N SER A 103 -4.16 -22.94 -21.97
CA SER A 103 -3.45 -21.96 -21.13
C SER A 103 -1.92 -22.07 -21.24
N MET A 104 -1.38 -23.28 -21.47
CA MET A 104 0.04 -23.53 -21.70
C MET A 104 0.47 -23.12 -23.11
N ASN A 105 -0.43 -23.15 -24.09
CA ASN A 105 -0.14 -22.64 -25.43
C ASN A 105 -0.08 -21.10 -25.47
N TRP A 106 -0.89 -20.43 -24.65
CA TRP A 106 -0.97 -18.96 -24.57
C TRP A 106 -0.40 -18.41 -23.25
N LEU A 107 0.79 -18.86 -22.87
CA LEU A 107 1.42 -18.52 -21.57
C LEU A 107 1.54 -17.03 -21.30
N LYS A 108 1.96 -16.22 -22.28
CA LYS A 108 2.10 -14.77 -22.08
C LYS A 108 0.78 -14.11 -21.68
N LEU A 109 -0.31 -14.53 -22.33
CA LEU A 109 -1.64 -13.99 -22.10
C LEU A 109 -2.20 -14.47 -20.75
N SER A 110 -2.00 -15.75 -20.41
CA SER A 110 -2.44 -16.31 -19.14
C SER A 110 -1.69 -15.71 -17.95
N TRP A 111 -0.39 -15.44 -18.10
CA TRP A 111 0.42 -14.77 -17.09
C TRP A 111 0.00 -13.32 -16.87
N PHE A 112 -0.34 -12.59 -17.94
CA PHE A 112 -0.86 -11.23 -17.83
C PHE A 112 -2.17 -11.16 -17.02
N PHE A 113 -3.14 -12.03 -17.30
CA PHE A 113 -4.40 -12.07 -16.56
C PHE A 113 -4.22 -12.59 -15.12
N SER A 114 -3.35 -13.58 -14.91
CA SER A 114 -3.06 -14.14 -13.58
C SER A 114 -2.40 -13.11 -12.65
N SER A 115 -1.47 -12.31 -13.18
CA SER A 115 -0.75 -11.26 -12.42
C SER A 115 -1.57 -9.99 -12.16
N MET A 116 -2.90 -10.05 -12.30
CA MET A 116 -3.79 -8.87 -12.20
C MET A 116 -3.30 -7.71 -13.06
N TRP A 117 -3.02 -7.99 -14.35
CA TRP A 117 -2.51 -7.01 -15.32
C TRP A 117 -1.20 -6.33 -14.86
N TYR A 118 -0.35 -7.05 -14.13
CA TYR A 118 0.88 -6.52 -13.52
C TYR A 118 0.69 -5.34 -12.55
N MET A 119 -0.54 -5.06 -12.11
CA MET A 119 -0.85 -3.95 -11.22
C MET A 119 -0.09 -3.99 -9.88
N PRO A 120 0.08 -5.16 -9.22
CA PRO A 120 0.87 -5.22 -7.99
C PRO A 120 2.34 -4.82 -8.19
N ILE A 121 2.94 -5.18 -9.33
CA ILE A 121 4.34 -4.83 -9.66
C ILE A 121 4.45 -3.33 -9.95
N LEU A 122 3.51 -2.79 -10.72
CA LEU A 122 3.46 -1.35 -11.03
C LEU A 122 3.28 -0.50 -9.76
N SER A 123 2.37 -0.89 -8.87
CA SER A 123 2.09 -0.14 -7.65
C SER A 123 3.22 -0.23 -6.63
N THR A 124 3.86 -1.39 -6.47
CA THR A 124 4.95 -1.56 -5.51
C THR A 124 6.26 -0.94 -5.98
N PHE A 125 6.72 -1.24 -7.21
CA PHE A 125 8.01 -0.72 -7.68
C PHE A 125 7.93 0.74 -8.13
N GLY A 126 6.85 1.13 -8.82
CA GLY A 126 6.70 2.49 -9.34
C GLY A 126 6.56 3.52 -8.23
N VAL A 127 5.65 3.30 -7.29
CA VAL A 127 5.33 4.31 -6.26
C VAL A 127 6.41 4.39 -5.18
N ASN A 128 6.94 3.25 -4.73
CA ASN A 128 7.93 3.25 -3.64
C ASN A 128 9.26 3.86 -4.06
N TYR A 129 9.68 3.69 -5.32
CA TYR A 129 10.96 4.18 -5.81
C TYR A 129 11.09 5.71 -5.66
N PHE A 130 10.04 6.47 -6.00
CA PHE A 130 10.06 7.93 -5.90
C PHE A 130 10.20 8.42 -4.46
N SER A 131 9.42 7.85 -3.54
CA SER A 131 9.48 8.24 -2.12
C SER A 131 10.86 7.93 -1.51
N LEU A 132 11.43 6.76 -1.83
CA LEU A 132 12.75 6.36 -1.33
C LEU A 132 13.88 7.24 -1.88
N ASN A 133 13.84 7.58 -3.17
CA ASN A 133 14.89 8.42 -3.76
C ASN A 133 14.85 9.86 -3.20
N LEU A 134 13.66 10.40 -2.98
CA LEU A 134 13.48 11.69 -2.29
C LEU A 134 14.00 11.63 -0.85
N GLY A 135 13.67 10.57 -0.10
CA GLY A 135 14.19 10.36 1.25
C GLY A 135 15.72 10.34 1.29
N LYS A 136 16.37 9.67 0.33
CA LYS A 136 17.83 9.65 0.22
C LYS A 136 18.42 11.04 -0.05
N PHE A 137 17.82 11.82 -0.95
CA PHE A 137 18.29 13.16 -1.27
C PHE A 137 18.18 14.10 -0.06
N LEU A 138 17.06 14.02 0.67
CA LEU A 138 16.85 14.81 1.89
C LEU A 138 17.87 14.44 2.97
N TYR A 139 18.08 13.14 3.22
CA TYR A 139 19.02 12.67 4.24
C TYR A 139 20.46 13.13 3.98
N LEU A 140 20.96 12.98 2.75
CA LEU A 140 22.34 13.34 2.42
C LEU A 140 22.57 14.85 2.41
N ASN A 141 21.64 15.61 1.83
CA ASN A 141 21.87 17.03 1.64
C ASN A 141 21.47 17.85 2.85
N ILE A 142 20.33 17.56 3.48
CA ILE A 142 19.82 18.36 4.59
C ILE A 142 20.44 17.90 5.90
N ASP A 143 20.24 16.63 6.26
CA ASP A 143 20.67 16.15 7.58
C ASP A 143 22.20 16.05 7.65
N GLN A 144 22.81 15.26 6.77
CA GLN A 144 24.27 15.06 6.78
C GLN A 144 25.07 16.23 6.18
N GLY A 145 24.45 17.08 5.38
CA GLY A 145 25.12 18.18 4.67
C GLY A 145 24.95 19.53 5.37
N TRP A 146 23.85 20.21 5.06
CA TRP A 146 23.59 21.59 5.49
C TRP A 146 23.49 21.72 7.02
N SER A 147 22.84 20.77 7.70
CA SER A 147 22.64 20.86 9.15
C SER A 147 23.97 20.76 9.91
N GLU A 148 24.86 19.85 9.49
CA GLU A 148 26.20 19.73 10.10
C GLU A 148 27.10 20.92 9.76
N TYR A 149 27.01 21.42 8.52
CA TYR A 149 27.76 22.60 8.09
C TYR A 149 27.37 23.86 8.86
N PHE A 150 26.09 24.08 9.15
CA PHE A 150 25.66 25.24 9.94
C PHE A 150 25.74 25.00 11.45
N GLY A 151 25.68 23.74 11.88
CA GLY A 151 25.71 23.33 13.28
C GLY A 151 27.13 23.11 13.80
N SER A 152 27.34 21.91 14.34
CA SER A 152 28.49 21.57 15.18
C SER A 152 29.84 21.73 14.49
N GLN A 153 29.96 21.35 13.22
CA GLN A 153 31.27 21.37 12.54
C GLN A 153 31.79 22.79 12.40
N LYS A 154 30.98 23.72 11.90
CA LYS A 154 31.42 25.11 11.68
C LYS A 154 31.56 25.89 12.98
N ILE A 155 30.73 25.60 13.98
CA ILE A 155 30.89 26.15 15.33
C ILE A 155 32.24 25.70 15.91
N TYR A 156 32.57 24.41 15.81
CA TYR A 156 33.85 23.88 16.27
C TYR A 156 35.04 24.56 15.56
N PHE A 157 35.00 24.66 14.24
CA PHE A 157 36.06 25.36 13.47
C PHE A 157 36.20 26.83 13.88
N ASN A 158 35.10 27.51 14.18
CA ASN A 158 35.13 28.92 14.56
C ASN A 158 35.70 29.11 15.97
N ILE A 159 35.31 28.25 16.93
CA ILE A 159 35.86 28.26 18.30
C ILE A 159 37.35 27.97 18.27
N MET A 160 37.78 26.99 17.47
CA MET A 160 39.19 26.65 17.31
C MET A 160 39.99 27.82 16.71
N LYS A 161 39.46 28.52 15.70
CA LYS A 161 40.13 29.74 15.18
C LYS A 161 40.23 30.83 16.25
N MET A 162 39.18 31.02 17.04
CA MET A 162 39.17 32.07 18.07
C MET A 162 40.10 31.73 19.24
N SER A 163 40.21 30.46 19.63
CA SER A 163 41.17 30.02 20.64
C SER A 163 42.62 30.22 20.19
N MET A 164 42.93 29.91 18.92
CA MET A 164 44.26 30.16 18.34
C MET A 164 44.61 31.66 18.33
N PHE A 165 43.62 32.53 18.04
CA PHE A 165 43.82 33.98 18.13
C PHE A 165 44.06 34.43 19.57
N ASN A 166 43.27 33.96 20.52
CA ASN A 166 43.46 34.27 21.95
C ASN A 166 44.82 33.78 22.46
N GLN A 167 45.31 32.63 22.00
CA GLN A 167 46.63 32.13 22.37
C GLN A 167 47.75 33.11 21.94
N PHE A 168 47.61 33.77 20.78
CA PHE A 168 48.55 34.81 20.36
C PHE A 168 48.59 36.01 21.32
N PHE A 169 47.45 36.45 21.86
CA PHE A 169 47.42 37.49 22.90
C PHE A 169 48.08 37.00 24.19
N PHE A 170 47.78 35.77 24.61
CA PHE A 170 48.32 35.24 25.86
C PHE A 170 49.84 35.02 25.82
N MET A 171 50.46 34.85 24.65
CA MET A 171 51.92 34.76 24.58
C MET A 171 52.63 36.07 24.96
N ASN A 172 51.97 37.22 24.82
CA ASN A 172 52.53 38.55 25.13
C ASN A 172 51.99 39.15 26.44
N ASN A 173 51.60 38.30 27.41
CA ASN A 173 50.92 38.69 28.65
C ASN A 173 51.52 39.92 29.36
N MET A 174 52.83 39.94 29.62
CA MET A 174 53.45 41.00 30.43
C MET A 174 53.40 42.37 29.74
N LYS A 175 53.66 42.43 28.43
CA LYS A 175 53.63 43.68 27.66
C LYS A 175 52.22 44.26 27.60
N ILE A 176 51.22 43.41 27.39
CA ILE A 176 49.82 43.82 27.32
C ILE A 176 49.33 44.31 28.69
N PHE A 177 49.71 43.63 29.78
CA PHE A 177 49.33 44.01 31.14
C PHE A 177 49.82 45.41 31.49
N PHE A 178 51.09 45.72 31.21
CA PHE A 178 51.62 47.07 31.44
C PHE A 178 50.96 48.13 30.57
N MET A 179 50.68 47.83 29.29
CA MET A 179 49.96 48.76 28.41
C MET A 179 48.55 49.08 28.93
N LEU A 180 47.82 48.08 29.46
CA LEU A 180 46.50 48.29 30.05
C LEU A 180 46.56 49.13 31.34
N LEU A 181 47.59 48.92 32.17
CA LEU A 181 47.79 49.67 33.41
C LEU A 181 48.02 51.16 33.12
N VAL A 182 48.83 51.47 32.10
CA VAL A 182 49.07 52.85 31.66
C VAL A 182 47.77 53.49 31.15
N PHE A 183 47.00 52.79 30.32
CA PHE A 183 45.70 53.28 29.86
C PHE A 183 44.73 53.56 31.01
N PHE A 184 44.68 52.70 32.02
CA PHE A 184 43.83 52.90 33.19
C PHE A 184 44.22 54.15 33.99
N ILE A 185 45.52 54.41 34.16
CA ILE A 185 46.01 55.62 34.83
C ILE A 185 45.64 56.87 34.02
N ILE A 186 45.73 56.84 32.69
CA ILE A 186 45.32 57.95 31.82
C ILE A 186 43.82 58.21 31.98
N ILE A 187 42.99 57.17 31.97
CA ILE A 187 41.54 57.29 32.17
C ILE A 187 41.22 57.87 33.55
N LEU A 188 41.88 57.37 34.61
CA LEU A 188 41.73 57.92 35.95
C LEU A 188 42.08 59.41 35.98
N PHE A 189 43.19 59.80 35.34
CA PHE A 189 43.57 61.21 35.23
C PHE A 189 42.49 62.05 34.56
N PHE A 190 41.91 61.58 33.45
CA PHE A 190 40.80 62.25 32.76
C PHE A 190 39.48 62.32 33.55
N ILE A 191 39.27 61.41 34.50
CA ILE A 191 38.07 61.43 35.37
C ILE A 191 38.30 62.31 36.59
N THR A 192 39.54 62.37 37.10
CA THR A 192 39.91 63.20 38.25
C THR A 192 40.17 64.65 37.90
N LEU A 193 40.52 64.94 36.64
CA LEU A 193 40.49 66.28 36.04
C LEU A 193 39.03 66.66 35.72
#